data_AF-A0A6S6SK76-F1
#
_entry.id   AF-A0A6S6SK76-F1
#
_cell.length_a   1.000
_cell.length_b   1.000
_cell.length_c   1.000
_cell.angle_alpha   90.00
_cell.angle_beta   90.00
_cell.angle_gamma   90.00
#
_symmetry.space_group_name_H-M   'P 1'
#
loop_
_entity.id
_entity.type
_entity.pdbx_description
1 polymer ?
#
loop_
_entity_poly.entity_id
_entity_poly.type
_entity_poly.pdbx_seq_one_letter_code
_entity_poly.pdbx_strand_id
1 'polypeptide(L)'
;MSIRELTRNGSMFSEYDYIDIEDRKSHEYKGVFISAKYADEVKAFLEQKLAKEKQKKLDKIMKFAGAVKVEERFQDKDAKEIRETIAKEKYSE
;
A
#
# COMPACT_ATOMS: atom_id res chain seq x y z
N MET A 1 6.83 -26.19 2.18
CA MET A 1 6.31 -27.01 1.06
C MET A 1 6.50 -26.28 -0.27
N SER A 2 6.92 -26.94 -1.37
CA SER A 2 7.14 -26.26 -2.66
C SER A 2 5.86 -26.15 -3.50
N ILE A 3 5.73 -25.09 -4.32
CA ILE A 3 4.60 -24.87 -5.24
C ILE A 3 4.36 -26.07 -6.17
N ARG A 4 5.41 -26.79 -6.59
CA ARG A 4 5.27 -27.97 -7.46
C ARG A 4 4.65 -29.19 -6.77
N GLU A 5 4.70 -29.25 -5.44
CA GLU A 5 4.12 -30.35 -4.66
C GLU A 5 2.66 -30.06 -4.35
N LEU A 6 2.34 -28.79 -4.09
CA LEU A 6 0.98 -28.29 -3.95
C LEU A 6 0.12 -28.64 -5.18
N THR A 7 0.66 -28.53 -6.39
CA THR A 7 -0.08 -28.88 -7.62
C THR A 7 -0.20 -30.37 -7.88
N ARG A 8 0.67 -31.21 -7.30
CA ARG A 8 0.63 -32.68 -7.45
C ARG A 8 -0.30 -33.36 -6.46
N ASN A 9 -0.49 -32.78 -5.28
CA ASN A 9 -1.28 -33.34 -4.19
C ASN A 9 -2.47 -32.43 -3.87
N GLY A 10 -3.40 -32.31 -4.82
CA GLY A 10 -4.58 -31.45 -4.69
C GLY A 10 -5.49 -31.79 -3.49
N SER A 11 -5.42 -33.01 -2.95
CA SER A 11 -6.17 -33.40 -1.75
C SER A 11 -5.75 -32.63 -0.49
N MET A 12 -4.50 -32.14 -0.43
CA MET A 12 -4.01 -31.39 0.73
C MET A 12 -4.78 -30.06 0.93
N PHE A 13 -5.33 -29.47 -0.13
CA PHE A 13 -6.15 -28.26 -0.03
C PHE A 13 -7.49 -28.48 0.70
N SER A 14 -7.94 -29.73 0.82
CA SER A 14 -9.14 -30.12 1.56
C SER A 14 -8.86 -30.70 2.95
N GLU A 15 -7.63 -31.13 3.22
CA GLU A 15 -7.27 -31.84 4.46
C GLU A 15 -6.78 -30.91 5.57
N TYR A 16 -6.18 -29.78 5.21
CA TYR A 16 -5.60 -28.83 6.16
C TYR A 16 -6.33 -27.49 6.15
N ASP A 17 -6.48 -26.89 7.33
CA ASP A 17 -7.10 -25.57 7.47
C ASP A 17 -6.24 -24.46 6.85
N TYR A 18 -4.91 -24.61 6.91
CA TYR A 18 -3.93 -23.74 6.26
C TYR A 18 -2.63 -24.48 5.92
N ILE A 19 -1.87 -23.96 4.95
CA ILE A 19 -0.59 -24.53 4.50
C ILE A 19 0.43 -23.41 4.30
N ASP A 20 1.58 -23.50 4.96
CA ASP A 20 2.69 -22.58 4.74
C ASP A 20 3.48 -22.90 3.46
N ILE A 21 3.74 -21.85 2.69
CA ILE A 21 4.46 -21.90 1.42
C ILE A 21 5.82 -21.25 1.63
N GLU A 22 6.87 -22.01 1.33
CA GLU A 22 8.26 -21.58 1.44
C GLU A 22 9.02 -21.96 0.16
N ASP A 23 10.00 -21.15 -0.21
CA ASP A 23 11.00 -21.55 -1.19
C ASP A 23 12.00 -22.51 -0.51
N ARG A 24 12.02 -23.77 -0.96
CA ARG A 24 12.91 -24.79 -0.38
C ARG A 24 14.39 -24.52 -0.60
N LYS A 25 14.76 -23.78 -1.64
CA LYS A 25 16.17 -23.50 -1.95
C LYS A 25 16.70 -22.36 -1.09
N SER A 26 15.91 -21.30 -0.92
CA SER A 26 16.30 -20.12 -0.13
C SER A 26 15.82 -20.15 1.32
N HIS A 27 14.96 -21.10 1.69
CA HIS A 27 14.21 -21.11 2.96
C HIS A 27 13.40 -19.83 3.20
N GLU A 28 13.04 -19.13 2.13
CA GLU A 28 12.28 -17.89 2.22
C GLU A 28 10.78 -18.19 2.32
N TYR A 29 10.13 -17.61 3.31
CA TYR A 29 8.67 -17.68 3.44
C TYR A 29 7.98 -16.89 2.32
N LYS A 30 7.08 -17.55 1.59
CA LYS A 30 6.34 -16.95 0.47
C LYS A 30 4.90 -16.61 0.83
N GLY A 31 4.32 -17.25 1.84
CA GLY A 31 2.97 -16.96 2.30
C GLY A 31 2.26 -18.19 2.83
N VAL A 32 0.94 -18.07 2.98
CA VAL A 32 0.07 -19.13 3.48
C VAL A 32 -1.11 -19.32 2.52
N PHE A 33 -1.45 -20.58 2.24
CA PHE A 33 -2.73 -20.95 1.66
C PHE A 33 -3.72 -21.19 2.79
N ILE A 34 -4.93 -20.64 2.66
CA ILE A 34 -6.03 -20.87 3.60
C ILE A 34 -7.08 -21.72 2.90
N SER A 35 -7.57 -22.74 3.58
CA SER A 35 -8.66 -23.59 3.08
C SER A 35 -9.92 -22.77 2.76
N ALA A 36 -10.73 -23.30 1.85
CA ALA A 36 -11.97 -22.66 1.43
C ALA A 36 -12.91 -22.34 2.60
N LYS A 37 -12.87 -23.15 3.68
CA LYS A 37 -13.68 -22.98 4.89
C LYS A 37 -13.51 -21.60 5.55
N TYR A 38 -12.30 -21.04 5.53
CA TYR A 38 -12.01 -19.75 6.16
C TYR A 38 -11.64 -18.66 5.14
N ALA A 39 -11.72 -18.95 3.84
CA ALA A 39 -11.28 -18.04 2.80
C ALA A 39 -12.01 -16.69 2.85
N ASP A 40 -13.34 -16.71 3.02
CA ASP A 40 -14.16 -15.49 3.09
C ASP A 40 -13.89 -14.68 4.36
N GLU A 41 -13.73 -15.35 5.50
CA GLU A 41 -13.43 -14.70 6.78
C GLU A 41 -12.07 -13.99 6.73
N VAL A 42 -11.04 -14.68 6.23
CA VAL A 42 -9.69 -14.10 6.09
C VAL A 42 -9.68 -12.98 5.06
N LYS A 43 -10.41 -13.12 3.96
CA LYS A 43 -10.55 -12.06 2.95
C LYS A 43 -11.19 -10.82 3.54
N ALA A 44 -12.31 -10.96 4.24
CA ALA A 44 -13.00 -9.85 4.90
C ALA A 44 -12.10 -9.16 5.94
N PHE A 45 -11.36 -9.94 6.73
CA PHE A 45 -10.38 -9.41 7.68
C PHE A 45 -9.28 -8.58 6.99
N LEU A 46 -8.70 -9.08 5.90
CA LEU A 46 -7.67 -8.39 5.13
C LEU A 46 -8.19 -7.10 4.49
N GLU A 47 -9.39 -7.13 3.90
CA GLU A 47 -10.03 -5.96 3.30
C GLU A 47 -10.25 -4.84 4.33
N GLN A 48 -10.77 -5.20 5.52
CA GLN A 48 -10.95 -4.24 6.62
C GLN A 48 -9.61 -3.66 7.09
N LYS A 49 -8.57 -4.49 7.21
CA LYS A 49 -7.24 -4.04 7.61
C LYS A 49 -6.65 -3.06 6.59
N LEU A 50 -6.72 -3.40 5.30
CA LEU A 50 -6.21 -2.56 4.21
C LEU A 50 -6.98 -1.24 4.10
N ALA A 51 -8.30 -1.26 4.28
CA ALA A 51 -9.12 -0.05 4.30
C ALA A 51 -8.70 0.89 5.45
N LYS A 52 -8.50 0.34 6.66
CA LYS A 52 -8.01 1.11 7.81
C LYS A 52 -6.62 1.70 7.56
N GLU A 53 -5.71 0.95 6.94
CA GLU A 53 -4.37 1.46 6.60
C GLU A 53 -4.42 2.59 5.57
N LYS A 54 -5.25 2.45 4.54
CA LYS A 54 -5.49 3.52 3.55
C LYS A 54 -6.05 4.77 4.22
N GLN A 55 -7.07 4.61 5.08
CA GLN A 55 -7.64 5.73 5.82
C GLN A 55 -6.59 6.43 6.69
N LYS A 56 -5.79 5.67 7.45
CA LYS A 56 -4.69 6.24 8.25
C LYS A 56 -3.69 7.03 7.41
N LYS A 57 -3.39 6.59 6.18
CA LYS A 57 -2.51 7.34 5.26
C LYS A 57 -3.16 8.64 4.80
N LEU A 58 -4.45 8.59 4.45
CA LEU A 58 -5.22 9.79 4.08
C LEU A 58 -5.29 10.79 5.24
N ASP A 59 -5.61 10.32 6.45
CA ASP A 59 -5.70 11.17 7.65
C ASP A 59 -4.36 11.86 7.94
N LYS A 60 -3.24 11.17 7.74
CA LYS A 60 -1.91 11.77 7.88
C LYS A 60 -1.68 12.92 6.90
N ILE A 61 -2.14 12.78 5.66
CA ILE A 61 -2.02 13.82 4.64
C ILE A 61 -3.00 14.97 4.93
N MET A 62 -4.25 14.65 5.31
CA MET A 62 -5.28 15.64 5.62
C MET A 62 -4.91 16.57 6.77
N LYS A 63 -4.07 16.14 7.73
CA LYS A 63 -3.53 17.03 8.77
C LYS A 63 -2.77 18.23 8.22
N PHE A 64 -2.25 18.14 7.00
CA PHE A 64 -1.55 19.22 6.32
C PHE A 64 -2.45 20.01 5.36
N ALA A 65 -3.65 19.51 5.05
CA ALA A 65 -4.60 20.20 4.19
C ALA A 65 -5.10 21.48 4.88
N GLY A 66 -4.83 22.64 4.27
CA GLY A 66 -5.20 23.95 4.82
C GLY A 66 -4.32 24.45 5.97
N ALA A 67 -3.38 23.65 6.47
CA ALA A 67 -2.42 24.08 7.51
C ALA A 67 -1.32 25.00 6.94
N VAL A 68 -1.03 24.88 5.64
CA VAL A 68 -0.03 25.69 4.95
C VAL A 68 -0.73 26.89 4.33
N LYS A 69 -0.40 28.10 4.82
CA LYS A 69 -0.76 29.34 4.14
C LYS A 69 0.22 29.56 2.99
N VAL A 70 -0.31 29.62 1.78
CA VAL A 70 0.44 30.09 0.61
C VAL A 70 0.50 31.61 0.70
N GLU A 71 1.67 32.22 0.50
CA GLU A 71 1.77 33.67 0.39
C GLU A 71 0.90 34.13 -0.79
N GLU A 72 0.11 35.21 -0.64
CA GLU A 72 -0.83 35.68 -1.67
C GLU A 72 -0.17 35.84 -3.05
N ARG A 73 1.09 36.25 -3.09
CA ARG A 73 1.87 36.39 -4.35
C ARG A 73 2.13 35.08 -5.09
N PHE A 74 2.00 33.94 -4.40
CA PHE A 74 2.14 32.59 -4.95
C PHE A 74 0.82 31.83 -5.01
N GLN A 75 -0.29 32.48 -4.68
CA GLN A 75 -1.62 31.89 -4.77
C GLN A 75 -1.92 31.52 -6.23
N ASP A 76 -2.48 30.32 -6.42
CA ASP A 76 -2.86 29.76 -7.73
C ASP A 76 -1.73 29.66 -8.76
N LYS A 77 -0.47 29.82 -8.34
CA LYS A 77 0.71 29.66 -9.22
C LYS A 77 1.25 28.24 -9.17
N ASP A 78 1.62 27.71 -10.32
CA ASP A 78 2.35 26.46 -10.40
C ASP A 78 3.85 26.64 -10.05
N ALA A 79 4.57 25.52 -9.92
CA ALA A 79 5.98 25.55 -9.54
C ALA A 79 6.89 26.31 -10.53
N LYS A 80 6.51 26.41 -11.81
CA LYS A 80 7.26 27.16 -12.82
C LYS A 80 7.00 28.65 -12.67
N GLU A 81 5.74 29.04 -12.49
CA GLU A 81 5.32 30.43 -12.30
C GLU A 81 5.86 31.05 -11.01
N ILE A 82 5.96 30.26 -9.93
CA ILE A 82 6.61 30.69 -8.68
C ILE A 82 8.09 31.02 -8.93
N ARG A 83 8.83 30.14 -9.63
CA ARG A 83 10.26 30.35 -9.93
C ARG A 83 10.48 31.59 -10.81
N GLU A 84 9.62 31.78 -11.81
CA GLU A 84 9.67 32.96 -12.68
C GLU A 84 9.40 34.25 -11.90
N THR A 85 8.46 34.23 -10.96
CA THR A 85 8.14 35.39 -10.11
C THR A 85 9.35 35.75 -9.21
N ILE A 86 9.96 34.76 -8.55
CA ILE A 86 11.17 34.96 -7.73
C ILE A 86 12.34 35.48 -8.56
N ALA A 87 12.54 34.97 -9.78
CA ALA A 87 13.60 35.42 -10.67
C ALA A 87 13.39 36.89 -11.10
N LYS A 88 12.17 37.28 -11.46
CA LYS A 88 11.86 38.67 -11.82
C LYS A 88 12.10 39.62 -10.65
N GLU A 89 11.68 39.26 -9.44
CA GLU A 89 11.93 40.06 -8.23
C GLU A 89 13.43 40.22 -7.94
N LYS A 90 14.22 39.15 -8.11
CA LYS A 90 15.65 39.15 -7.78
C LYS A 90 16.54 39.90 -8.78
N TYR A 91 16.12 40.04 -10.03
CA TYR A 91 16.89 40.68 -11.11
C TYR A 91 16.28 41.99 -11.63
N SER A 92 15.26 42.52 -10.93
CA SER A 92 14.70 43.87 -11.19
C SER A 92 15.28 44.95 -10.26
N GLU A 93 16.35 44.62 -9.53
CA GLU A 93 17.22 45.52 -8.74
C GLU A 93 18.62 45.53 -9.38
#